data_AF-A0A1F2RAB8-F1
#
_entry.id   AF-A0A1F2RAB8-F1
#
_cell.length_a   1.000
_cell.length_b   1.000
_cell.length_c   1.000
_cell.angle_alpha   90.00
_cell.angle_beta   90.00
_cell.angle_gamma   90.00
#
_symmetry.space_group_name_H-M   'P 1'
#
loop_
_entity.id
_entity.type
_entity.pdbx_description
1 polymer ?
#
loop_
_entity_poly.entity_id
_entity_poly.type
_entity_poly.pdbx_seq_one_letter_code
_entity_poly.pdbx_strand_id
1 'polypeptide(L)' 'MPLCQIHKAFAKYKLKPHTFFIGAAIEAKMALEIWALLQRGTLENAANLTNEDHIASITRWLCNL' A
#
# COMPACT_ATOMS: atom_id res chain seq x y z
N MET A 1 -10.58 8.56 2.90
CA MET A 1 -9.52 7.86 2.15
C MET A 1 -10.07 6.58 1.51
N PRO A 2 -9.82 6.33 0.20
CA PRO A 2 -10.35 5.19 -0.56
C PRO A 2 -10.01 3.81 0.03
N LEU A 3 -8.80 3.63 0.58
CA LEU A 3 -8.35 2.35 1.16
C LEU A 3 -9.23 1.88 2.33
N CYS A 4 -9.72 2.80 3.15
CA CYS A 4 -10.63 2.48 4.25
C CYS A 4 -11.99 1.99 3.74
N GLN A 5 -12.43 2.43 2.55
CA GLN A 5 -13.69 1.96 1.96
C GLN A 5 -13.53 0.54 1.43
N ILE A 6 -12.41 0.23 0.78
CA ILE A 6 -12.07 -1.14 0.33
C ILE A 6 -12.07 -2.09 1.53
N HIS A 7 -11.35 -1.78 2.60
CA HIS A 7 -11.35 -2.61 3.81
C HIS A 7 -12.75 -2.84 4.37
N LYS A 8 -13.57 -1.79 4.49
CA LYS A 8 -14.95 -1.91 4.99
C LYS A 8 -15.84 -2.77 4.09
N ALA A 9 -15.68 -2.67 2.77
CA ALA A 9 -16.45 -3.46 1.82
C ALA A 9 -16.10 -4.95 1.89
N PHE A 10 -14.80 -5.29 1.93
CA PHE A 10 -14.33 -6.68 1.99
C PHE A 10 -14.52 -7.32 3.37
N ALA A 11 -14.48 -6.53 4.45
CA ALA A 11 -14.77 -7.01 5.80
C ALA A 11 -16.20 -7.59 5.92
N LYS A 12 -17.18 -7.07 5.17
CA LYS A 12 -18.55 -7.63 5.13
C LYS A 12 -18.56 -9.08 4.65
N TYR A 13 -17.60 -9.45 3.80
CA TYR A 13 -17.46 -10.79 3.22
C TYR A 13 -16.40 -11.64 3.94
N LYS A 14 -15.86 -11.18 5.08
CA LYS A 14 -14.75 -11.83 5.81
C LYS A 14 -13.50 -12.07 4.94
N LEU A 15 -13.33 -11.26 3.89
CA LEU A 15 -12.15 -11.29 3.03
C LEU A 15 -11.12 -10.26 3.49
N LYS A 16 -9.84 -10.60 3.35
CA LYS A 16 -8.73 -9.71 3.68
C LYS A 16 -7.74 -9.67 2.51
N PRO A 17 -8.01 -8.87 1.46
CA PRO A 17 -7.10 -8.74 0.34
C PRO A 17 -5.81 -8.04 0.76
N HIS A 18 -4.70 -8.40 0.13
CA HIS A 18 -3.45 -7.65 0.22
C HIS A 18 -3.67 -6.23 -0.33
N THR A 19 -3.23 -5.21 0.40
CA THR A 19 -3.34 -3.82 -0.04
C THR A 19 -1.99 -3.14 -0.11
N PHE A 20 -1.79 -2.32 -1.13
CA PHE A 20 -0.53 -1.63 -1.38
C PHE A 20 -0.76 -0.25 -2.01
N PHE A 21 0.25 0.61 -1.97
CA PHE A 21 0.21 1.96 -2.53
C PHE A 21 1.38 2.23 -3.47
N ILE A 22 1.12 2.84 -4.63
CA ILE A 22 2.16 3.31 -5.55
C ILE A 22 1.85 4.75 -5.94
N GLY A 23 2.82 5.65 -5.81
CA GLY A 23 2.66 7.06 -6.20
C GLY A 23 3.94 7.66 -6.77
N ALA A 24 3.83 8.53 -7.77
CA ALA A 24 4.97 9.23 -8.37
C ALA A 24 5.34 10.51 -7.60
N ALA A 25 4.34 11.24 -7.13
CA ALA A 25 4.50 12.42 -6.30
C ALA A 25 4.01 12.10 -4.89
N ILE A 26 4.95 11.90 -3.98
CA ILE A 26 4.67 11.64 -2.56
C ILE A 26 5.22 12.80 -1.75
N GLU A 27 4.32 13.63 -1.22
CA GLU A 27 4.70 14.69 -0.29
C GLU A 27 5.18 14.12 1.05
N ALA A 28 6.05 14.83 1.75
CA ALA A 28 6.62 14.37 3.03
C ALA A 28 5.54 14.00 4.07
N LYS A 29 4.46 14.78 4.16
CA LYS A 29 3.34 14.48 5.06
C LYS A 29 2.61 13.18 4.65
N MET A 30 2.41 12.97 3.35
CA MET A 30 1.84 11.72 2.84
C MET A 30 2.74 10.52 3.11
N ALA A 31 4.06 10.68 2.99
CA ALA A 31 5.02 9.61 3.29
C ALA A 31 4.92 9.15 4.75
N LEU A 32 4.76 10.10 5.70
CA LEU A 32 4.54 9.78 7.12
C LEU A 32 3.22 9.01 7.34
N GLU A 33 2.15 9.39 6.64
CA GLU A 33 0.87 8.69 6.71
C GLU A 33 0.97 7.27 6.12
N ILE A 34 1.61 7.09 4.96
CA ILE A 34 1.87 5.78 4.35
C ILE A 34 2.68 4.89 5.29
N TRP A 35 3.75 5.44 5.89
CA TRP A 35 4.56 4.73 6.88
C TRP A 35 3.73 4.27 8.08
N ALA A 36 2.87 5.14 8.62
CA ALA A 36 1.99 4.77 9.72
C ALA A 36 0.99 3.67 9.34
N LEU A 37 0.52 3.63 8.08
CA LEU A 37 -0.37 2.56 7.59
C LEU A 37 0.36 1.23 7.42
N LEU A 38 1.61 1.25 6.97
CA LEU A 38 2.48 0.06 6.90
C LEU A 38 2.73 -0.53 8.30
N GLN A 39 3.09 0.32 9.27
CA GLN A 39 3.35 -0.11 10.65
C GLN A 39 2.11 -0.72 11.32
N ARG A 40 0.91 -0.25 10.96
CA ARG A 40 -0.35 -0.80 11.47
C ARG A 40 -0.79 -2.08 10.75
N GLY A 41 -0.12 -2.48 9.67
CA GLY A 41 -0.53 -3.60 8.82
C GLY A 41 -1.83 -3.33 8.05
N THR A 42 -2.26 -2.07 7.96
CA THR A 42 -3.40 -1.66 7.10
C THR A 42 -2.97 -1.64 5.64
N LEU A 43 -1.70 -1.36 5.38
CA LEU A 43 -1.05 -1.46 4.09
C LEU A 43 0.06 -2.50 4.22
N GLU A 44 0.23 -3.35 3.22
CA GLU A 44 1.24 -4.40 3.25
C GLU A 44 2.50 -4.02 2.47
N ASN A 45 2.37 -3.16 1.46
CA ASN A 45 3.51 -2.67 0.70
C ASN A 45 3.29 -1.25 0.15
N ALA A 46 4.35 -0.52 -0.10
CA ALA A 46 4.29 0.79 -0.74
C ALA A 46 5.51 1.05 -1.62
N ALA A 47 5.32 1.77 -2.73
CA ALA A 47 6.40 2.17 -3.63
C ALA A 47 6.28 3.63 -4.07
N ASN A 48 7.44 4.27 -4.26
CA ASN A 48 7.53 5.52 -5.00
C ASN A 48 7.83 5.18 -6.45
N LEU A 49 6.96 5.57 -7.38
CA LEU A 49 7.09 5.28 -8.81
C LEU A 49 8.34 5.90 -9.44
N THR A 50 8.87 6.96 -8.85
CA THR A 50 10.11 7.61 -9.31
C THR A 50 11.38 6.97 -8.74
N ASN A 51 11.24 5.92 -7.92
CA ASN A 51 12.35 5.17 -7.35
C ASN A 51 12.35 3.74 -7.92
N GLU A 52 13.38 3.41 -8.69
CA GLU A 52 13.49 2.12 -9.38
C GLU A 52 13.59 0.94 -8.42
N ASP A 53 14.30 1.08 -7.29
CA ASP A 53 14.43 0.02 -6.28
C ASP A 53 13.09 -0.30 -5.63
N HIS A 54 12.27 0.73 -5.36
CA HIS A 54 10.92 0.55 -4.82
C HIS A 54 10.03 -0.21 -5.80
N ILE A 55 10.11 0.12 -7.09
CA ILE A 55 9.36 -0.57 -8.13
C ILE A 55 9.83 -2.01 -8.31
N ALA A 56 11.14 -2.25 -8.35
CA ALA A 56 11.67 -3.60 -8.42
C ALA A 56 11.26 -4.45 -7.21
N SER A 57 11.26 -3.87 -6.01
CA SER A 57 10.82 -4.53 -4.78
C SER A 57 9.33 -4.90 -4.82
N ILE A 58 8.46 -3.96 -5.17
CA ILE A 58 7.02 -4.21 -5.18
C ILE A 58 6.59 -5.16 -6.30
N THR A 59 7.23 -5.10 -7.48
CA THR A 59 6.96 -6.05 -8.56
C THR A 59 7.37 -7.47 -8.17
N ARG A 60 8.53 -7.66 -7.52
CA ARG A 60 8.91 -8.98 -6.99
C ARG A 60 7.92 -9.49 -5.94
N TRP A 61 7.45 -8.61 -5.06
CA TRP A 61 6.42 -8.97 -4.09
C TRP A 61 5.12 -9.42 -4.79
N LEU A 62 4.64 -8.67 -5.78
CA LEU A 62 3.44 -9.03 -6.56
C LEU A 62 3.56 -10.39 -7.25
N CYS A 63 4.74 -10.72 -7.80
CA CYS A 63 4.98 -12.02 -8.44
C CYS A 63 5.02 -13.19 -7.44
N ASN A 64 5.17 -12.93 -6.15
CA ASN A 64 5.29 -13.94 -5.09
C ASN A 64 4.04 -14.07 -4.21
N LEU A 65 2.95 -13.34 -4.52
CA LEU A 65 1.64 -13.47 -3.88
C LEU A 65 0.89 -14.71 -4.39
#